data_AF-A0A8J6RS74-F1
#
_entry.id   AF-A0A8J6RS74-F1
#
_cell.length_a   1.000
_cell.length_b   1.000
_cell.length_c   1.000
_cell.angle_alpha   90.00
_cell.angle_beta   90.00
_cell.angle_gamma   90.00
#
_symmetry.space_group_name_H-M   'P 1'
#
loop_
_entity.id
_entity.type
_entity.pdbx_description
1 polymer ?
#
loop_
_entity_poly.entity_id
_entity_poly.type
_entity_poly.pdbx_seq_one_letter_code
_entity_poly.pdbx_strand_id
1 'polypeptide(L)'
;MRVSAYPYPDYGTLKGKVSAIAPDATTPQSNETTISGAVLPFYEVTIQPLKTELNKDARQYTVQPGMDITADIISREETVLTFILRKARLITDL
;
A
#
# COMPACT_ATOMS: atom_id res chain seq x y z
N MET A 1 4.97 -1.52 3.34
CA MET A 1 5.48 -1.86 2.00
C MET A 1 6.71 -2.74 2.15
N ARG A 2 6.76 -3.86 1.43
CA ARG A 2 7.84 -4.86 1.44
C ARG A 2 8.55 -4.77 0.11
N VAL A 3 9.86 -4.52 0.10
CA VAL A 3 10.66 -4.40 -1.12
C VAL A 3 11.19 -5.77 -1.50
N SER A 4 10.95 -6.25 -2.71
CA SER A 4 11.30 -7.62 -3.11
C SER A 4 12.80 -7.93 -3.02
N ALA A 5 13.66 -6.92 -3.24
CA ALA A 5 15.11 -7.08 -3.13
C ALA A 5 15.63 -7.19 -1.68
N TYR A 6 14.81 -6.81 -0.69
CA TYR A 6 15.18 -6.81 0.73
C TYR A 6 14.20 -7.66 1.54
N PRO A 7 14.60 -8.88 1.97
CA PRO A 7 13.75 -9.73 2.78
C PRO A 7 13.25 -9.01 4.04
N TYR A 8 11.93 -8.90 4.18
CA TYR A 8 11.31 -8.15 5.28
C TYR A 8 11.64 -8.68 6.70
N PRO A 9 11.96 -9.97 6.96
CA PRO A 9 12.34 -10.40 8.30
C PRO A 9 13.62 -9.72 8.79
N ASP A 10 14.51 -9.38 7.86
CA ASP A 10 15.82 -8.82 8.14
C ASP A 10 15.87 -7.29 8.03
N TYR A 11 15.15 -6.73 7.07
CA TYR A 11 15.20 -5.30 6.72
C TYR A 11 13.94 -4.53 7.15
N GLY A 12 12.90 -5.23 7.60
CA GLY A 12 11.63 -4.64 7.98
C GLY A 12 10.77 -4.21 6.80
N THR A 13 9.91 -3.23 7.05
CA THR A 13 8.97 -2.71 6.04
C THR A 13 9.03 -1.19 5.98
N LEU A 14 8.75 -0.66 4.79
CA LEU A 14 8.68 0.77 4.56
C LEU A 14 7.26 1.28 4.76
N LYS A 15 7.11 2.30 5.60
CA LYS A 15 5.84 3.01 5.79
C LYS A 15 5.63 3.98 4.62
N GLY A 16 4.40 4.07 4.14
CA GLY A 16 4.01 5.00 3.09
C GLY A 16 2.58 5.48 3.31
N LYS A 17 2.23 6.59 2.67
CA LYS A 17 0.87 7.12 2.61
C LYS A 17 0.41 7.12 1.15
N VAL A 18 -0.82 6.69 0.91
CA VAL A 18 -1.44 6.80 -0.41
C VAL A 18 -1.60 8.28 -0.75
N SER A 19 -0.98 8.72 -1.85
CA SER A 19 -1.00 10.12 -2.28
C SER A 19 -2.03 10.36 -3.38
N ALA A 20 -2.21 9.39 -4.28
CA ALA A 20 -3.17 9.48 -5.37
C ALA A 20 -3.72 8.10 -5.72
N ILE A 21 -4.96 8.09 -6.20
CA ILE A 21 -5.63 6.92 -6.77
C ILE A 21 -6.14 7.39 -8.14
N ALA A 22 -5.85 6.63 -9.19
CA ALA A 22 -6.32 6.95 -10.53
C ALA A 22 -7.86 6.94 -10.58
N PRO A 23 -8.48 7.87 -11.32
CA PRO A 23 -9.95 7.95 -11.41
C PRO A 23 -10.55 6.78 -12.19
N ASP A 24 -9.79 6.19 -13.11
CA ASP A 24 -10.25 5.16 -14.04
C ASP A 24 -9.61 3.81 -13.75
N ALA A 25 -10.40 2.74 -13.94
CA ALA A 25 -9.92 1.37 -13.81
C ALA A 25 -9.24 0.91 -15.11
N THR A 26 -8.07 0.32 -14.98
CA THR A 26 -7.32 -0.27 -16.10
C THR A 26 -7.56 -1.77 -16.14
N THR A 27 -7.87 -2.31 -17.31
CA THR A 27 -7.91 -3.76 -17.55
C THR A 27 -6.56 -4.19 -18.12
N PRO A 28 -5.88 -5.19 -17.51
CA PRO A 28 -4.63 -5.67 -18.06
C PRO A 28 -4.90 -6.34 -19.41
N GLN A 29 -4.27 -5.81 -20.46
CA GLN A 29 -4.33 -6.39 -21.80
C GLN A 29 -3.44 -7.64 -21.83
N SER A 30 -4.02 -8.79 -21.44
CA SER A 30 -3.54 -10.17 -21.64
C SER A 30 -2.01 -10.36 -21.74
N ASN A 31 -1.34 -10.65 -20.62
CA ASN A 31 -0.37 -11.76 -20.52
C ASN A 31 0.27 -11.97 -19.13
N GLU A 32 0.12 -11.05 -18.17
CA GLU A 32 0.72 -11.24 -16.85
C GLU A 32 -0.27 -10.90 -15.74
N THR A 33 -0.66 -11.93 -14.98
CA THR A 33 -1.52 -11.91 -13.77
C THR A 33 -2.97 -12.37 -13.98
N THR A 34 -3.12 -13.60 -14.45
CA THR A 34 -4.36 -14.39 -14.26
C THR A 34 -4.39 -14.93 -12.83
N ILE A 35 -5.03 -14.22 -11.90
CA ILE A 35 -5.54 -14.87 -10.69
C ILE A 35 -6.85 -15.55 -11.11
N SER A 36 -6.81 -16.87 -11.31
CA SER A 36 -7.99 -17.72 -11.56
C SER A 36 -8.77 -17.44 -12.87
N GLY A 37 -8.08 -17.13 -13.97
CA GLY A 37 -8.68 -17.12 -15.33
C GLY A 37 -9.62 -15.95 -15.65
N ALA A 38 -9.79 -14.98 -14.75
CA ALA A 38 -10.55 -13.75 -14.99
C ALA A 38 -9.63 -12.53 -14.98
N VAL A 39 -9.71 -11.71 -16.03
CA VAL A 39 -9.06 -10.40 -16.10
C VAL A 39 -9.89 -9.43 -15.25
N LEU A 40 -9.45 -9.17 -14.03
CA LEU A 40 -10.09 -8.19 -13.16
C LEU A 40 -9.53 -6.79 -13.43
N PRO A 41 -10.38 -5.75 -13.52
CA PRO A 41 -9.92 -4.37 -13.59
C PRO A 41 -9.22 -3.99 -12.29
N PHE A 42 -8.18 -3.16 -12.38
CA PHE A 42 -7.46 -2.63 -11.23
C PHE A 42 -7.35 -1.10 -11.31
N TYR A 43 -7.16 -0.46 -10.16
CA TYR A 43 -6.89 0.97 -10.06
C TYR A 43 -5.40 1.18 -9.79
N GLU A 44 -4.79 2.13 -10.50
CA GLU A 44 -3.43 2.54 -10.20
C GLU A 44 -3.41 3.41 -8.94
N VAL A 45 -2.47 3.14 -8.03
CA VAL A 45 -2.32 3.85 -6.76
C VAL A 45 -0.90 4.34 -6.61
N THR A 46 -0.72 5.64 -6.43
CA THR A 46 0.56 6.25 -6.12
C THR A 46 0.76 6.35 -4.61
N ILE A 47 1.78 5.67 -4.10
CA ILE A 47 2.11 5.67 -2.67
C ILE A 47 3.39 6.48 -2.45
N GLN A 48 3.32 7.49 -1.58
CA GLN A 48 4.48 8.25 -1.16
C GLN A 48 5.13 7.57 0.06
N PRO A 49 6.39 7.12 -0.04
CA PRO A 49 7.08 6.56 1.11
C PRO A 49 7.43 7.66 2.13
N LEU A 50 7.36 7.34 3.43
CA LEU A 50 7.76 8.27 4.49
C LEU A 50 9.29 8.47 4.53
N LYS A 51 10.04 7.45 4.09
CA LYS A 51 11.50 7.43 3.99
C LYS A 51 11.90 6.67 2.74
N THR A 52 13.01 7.02 2.11
CA THR A 52 13.50 6.32 0.90
C THR A 52 14.48 5.20 1.25
N GLU A 53 14.70 4.93 2.54
CA GLU A 53 15.76 4.06 3.03
C GLU A 53 15.24 3.05 4.05
N LEU A 54 15.74 1.82 3.99
CA LEU A 54 15.60 0.82 5.04
C LEU A 54 16.84 0.85 5.94
N ASN A 55 16.63 0.73 7.25
CA ASN A 55 17.72 0.72 8.23
C ASN A 55 17.93 -0.69 8.75
N LYS A 56 19.16 -1.22 8.65
CA LYS A 56 19.57 -2.48 9.28
C LYS A 56 20.98 -2.33 9.84
N ASP A 57 21.18 -2.67 11.11
CA ASP A 57 22.49 -2.76 11.78
C ASP A 57 23.45 -1.61 11.44
N ALA A 58 22.96 -0.37 11.60
CA ALA A 58 23.66 0.89 11.30
C ALA A 58 23.98 1.19 9.81
N ARG A 59 23.44 0.40 8.88
CA ARG A 59 23.51 0.67 7.43
C ARG A 59 22.15 1.09 6.87
N GLN A 60 22.20 2.08 5.98
CA GLN A 60 21.06 2.56 5.21
C GLN A 60 21.05 1.90 3.84
N TYR A 61 19.89 1.40 3.43
CA TYR A 61 19.66 0.75 2.15
C TYR A 61 18.63 1.56 1.37
N THR A 62 19.08 2.28 0.35
CA THR A 62 18.22 3.15 -0.45
C THR A 62 17.37 2.33 -1.43
N VAL A 63 16.07 2.62 -1.49
CA VAL A 63 15.17 2.06 -2.49
C VAL A 63 15.35 2.81 -3.81
N GLN A 64 15.63 2.07 -4.88
CA GLN A 64 15.85 2.62 -6.22
C GLN A 64 14.61 2.43 -7.11
N PRO A 65 14.42 3.29 -8.13
CA PRO A 65 13.39 3.09 -9.14
C PRO A 65 13.56 1.75 -9.86
N GLY A 66 12.45 1.12 -10.22
CA GLY A 66 12.43 -0.19 -10.89
C GLY A 66 12.46 -1.40 -9.95
N MET A 67 12.48 -1.19 -8.64
CA MET A 67 12.34 -2.27 -7.66
C MET A 67 10.86 -2.64 -7.47
N ASP A 68 10.57 -3.93 -7.45
CA ASP A 68 9.24 -4.44 -7.11
C ASP A 68 8.94 -4.28 -5.62
N ILE A 69 7.71 -3.86 -5.31
CA ILE A 69 7.25 -3.60 -3.96
C ILE A 69 5.87 -4.21 -3.77
N THR A 70 5.69 -4.99 -2.71
CA THR A 70 4.35 -5.41 -2.25
C THR A 70 3.87 -4.46 -1.16
N ALA A 71 2.70 -3.85 -1.37
CA ALA A 71 2.09 -2.94 -0.40
C ALA A 71 0.76 -3.49 0.10
N ASP A 72 0.57 -3.46 1.41
CA ASP A 72 -0.70 -3.74 2.07
C ASP A 72 -1.33 -2.40 2.43
N ILE A 73 -2.51 -2.10 1.86
CA ILE A 73 -3.19 -0.80 2.01
C ILE A 73 -4.29 -0.92 3.05
N ILE A 74 -4.29 0.00 4.03
CA ILE A 74 -5.35 0.11 5.02
C ILE A 74 -6.43 1.05 4.48
N SER A 75 -7.60 0.51 4.13
CA SER A 75 -8.69 1.31 3.54
C SER A 75 -9.34 2.31 4.49
N ARG A 76 -9.27 2.06 5.80
CA ARG A 76 -9.85 2.92 6.83
C ARG A 76 -9.10 2.76 8.15
N GLU A 77 -8.64 3.87 8.70
CA GLU A 77 -8.03 3.96 10.03
C GLU A 77 -8.92 4.84 10.91
N GLU A 78 -9.35 4.34 12.07
CA GLU A 78 -10.16 5.10 13.01
C GLU A 78 -9.80 4.77 14.46
N THR A 79 -10.03 5.72 15.37
CA THR A 79 -9.84 5.49 16.81
C THR A 79 -11.02 4.72 17.39
N VAL A 80 -10.82 4.08 18.55
CA VAL A 80 -11.89 3.36 19.27
C VAL A 80 -13.07 4.29 19.59
N LEU A 81 -12.79 5.52 20.01
CA LEU A 81 -13.83 6.50 20.31
C LEU A 81 -14.64 6.85 19.05
N THR A 82 -13.96 7.16 17.94
CA THR A 82 -14.60 7.45 16.65
C THR A 82 -15.48 6.29 16.20
N PHE A 83 -15.00 5.05 16.35
CA PHE A 83 -15.74 3.84 16.02
C PHE A 83 -17.03 3.72 16.86
N ILE A 84 -16.95 3.90 18.19
CA ILE A 84 -18.13 3.83 19.08
C ILE A 84 -19.14 4.92 18.71
N LEU A 85 -18.69 6.16 18.53
CA LEU A 85 -19.56 7.29 18.18
C LEU A 85 -20.26 7.05 16.83
N ARG A 86 -19.53 6.54 15.83
CA ARG A 86 -20.09 6.19 14.52
C ARG A 86 -21.12 5.06 14.64
N LYS A 87 -20.83 4.00 15.40
CA LYS A 87 -21.77 2.88 15.62
C LYS A 87 -23.01 3.29 16.41
N ALA A 88 -22.87 4.22 17.35
CA ALA A 88 -23.99 4.82 18.09
C ALA A 88 -24.78 5.86 17.29
N ARG A 89 -24.38 6.16 16.03
CA ARG A 89 -24.95 7.22 15.17
C ARG A 89 -24.88 8.62 15.78
N LEU A 90 -23.91 8.85 16.66
CA LEU A 90 -23.66 10.16 17.26
C LEU A 90 -22.79 11.05 16.36
N ILE A 91 -22.07 10.43 15.41
CA ILE A 91 -21.39 11.09 14.29
C ILE A 91 -21.68 10.33 13.00
N THR A 92 -21.86 11.05 11.91
CA THR A 92 -22.06 10.49 10.56
C THR A 92 -20.92 11.00 9.67
N ASP A 93 -20.28 10.09 8.92
CA ASP A 93 -19.42 10.48 7.79
C ASP A 93 -20.32 11.10 6.72
N LEU A 94 -20.02 12.34 6.31
CA LEU A 94 -20.62 12.98 5.13
C LEU A 94 -19.97 12.44 3.85
#